data_AF-A0A2J8A5Y2-F1
#
_entry.id   AF-A0A2J8A5Y2-F1
#
_cell.length_a   1.000
_cell.length_b   1.000
_cell.length_c   1.000
_cell.angle_alpha   90.00
_cell.angle_beta   90.00
_cell.angle_gamma   90.00
#
_symmetry.space_group_name_H-M   'P 1'
#
loop_
_entity.id
_entity.type
_entity.pdbx_description
1 polymer ?
#
loop_
_entity_poly.entity_id
_entity_poly.type
_entity_poly.pdbx_seq_one_letter_code
_entity_poly.pdbx_strand_id
1 'polypeptide(L)'
;SAGPSLPSAAPPAASAAKCEAAAKTLPNDPSIKAFKACAGKKPITTDCCRKLLPFAEYLPCLQNPAYLKVANNFLSGVTTVSEAQKACLG
;
A
#
# COMPACT_ATOMS: atom_id res chain seq x y z
N SER A 1 38.77 9.64 -12.97
CA SER A 1 38.18 9.86 -11.65
C SER A 1 36.72 9.47 -11.71
N ALA A 2 36.34 8.35 -11.07
CA ALA A 2 34.95 7.89 -11.02
C ALA A 2 34.15 8.81 -10.09
N GLY A 3 33.04 9.38 -10.58
CA GLY A 3 32.15 10.23 -9.79
C GLY A 3 31.38 9.42 -8.74
N PRO A 4 30.95 10.04 -7.63
CA PRO A 4 30.20 9.33 -6.60
C PRO A 4 28.78 9.03 -7.10
N SER A 5 28.52 7.75 -7.38
CA SER A 5 27.17 7.21 -7.54
C SER A 5 26.39 7.42 -6.24
N LEU A 6 25.39 8.29 -6.27
CA LEU A 6 24.41 8.45 -5.19
C LEU A 6 23.83 7.07 -4.83
N PRO A 7 23.89 6.60 -3.57
CA PRO A 7 23.11 5.44 -3.19
C PRO A 7 21.64 5.83 -3.31
N SER A 8 20.91 5.07 -4.13
CA SER A 8 19.45 5.06 -4.15
C SER A 8 18.95 5.12 -2.71
N ALA A 9 18.25 6.19 -2.36
CA ALA A 9 17.79 6.45 -1.01
C ALA A 9 16.95 5.27 -0.51
N ALA A 10 17.61 4.36 0.23
CA ALA A 10 16.91 3.36 1.01
C ALA A 10 15.98 4.14 1.94
N PRO A 11 14.69 3.76 2.06
CA PRO A 11 13.82 4.40 3.03
C PRO A 11 14.51 4.32 4.41
N PRO A 12 14.39 5.37 5.25
CA PRO A 12 15.02 5.36 6.56
C PRO A 12 14.66 4.06 7.28
N ALA A 13 15.64 3.40 7.90
CA ALA A 13 15.49 2.03 8.40
C ALA A 13 14.27 1.80 9.33
N ALA A 14 13.86 2.85 10.07
CA ALA A 14 12.63 2.85 10.87
C ALA A 14 11.35 2.71 10.03
N SER A 15 11.29 3.38 8.88
CA SER A 15 10.22 3.22 7.90
C SER A 15 10.27 1.83 7.27
N ALA A 16 11.46 1.31 6.94
CA ALA A 16 11.58 -0.05 6.39
C ALA A 16 10.98 -1.10 7.33
N ALA A 17 11.36 -1.10 8.62
CA ALA A 17 10.84 -2.04 9.60
C ALA A 17 9.31 -1.91 9.80
N LYS A 18 8.77 -0.68 9.84
CA LYS A 18 7.33 -0.43 9.93
C LYS A 18 6.59 -0.98 8.69
N CYS A 19 7.15 -0.78 7.51
CA CYS A 19 6.57 -1.27 6.25
C CYS A 19 6.65 -2.78 6.11
N GLU A 20 7.71 -3.41 6.58
CA GLU A 20 7.84 -4.87 6.63
C GLU A 20 6.85 -5.50 7.61
N ALA A 21 6.67 -4.90 8.79
CA ALA A 21 5.64 -5.31 9.74
C ALA A 21 4.26 -5.17 9.10
N ALA A 22 3.95 -4.01 8.50
CA ALA A 22 2.70 -3.77 7.81
C ALA A 22 2.45 -4.77 6.68
N ALA A 23 3.47 -5.15 5.91
CA ALA A 23 3.35 -6.16 4.85
C ALA A 23 2.89 -7.52 5.40
N LYS A 24 3.34 -7.91 6.60
CA LYS A 24 2.92 -9.14 7.28
C LYS A 24 1.49 -9.05 7.83
N THR A 25 1.08 -7.86 8.28
CA THR A 25 -0.26 -7.64 8.85
C THR A 25 -1.34 -7.50 7.77
N LEU A 26 -1.01 -6.92 6.62
CA LEU A 26 -1.92 -6.63 5.52
C LEU A 26 -2.80 -7.83 5.12
N PRO A 27 -2.28 -9.03 4.82
CA PRO A 27 -3.15 -10.16 4.45
C PRO A 27 -4.04 -10.68 5.59
N ASN A 28 -3.75 -10.31 6.85
CA ASN A 28 -4.47 -10.78 8.02
C ASN A 28 -5.52 -9.78 8.52
N ASP A 29 -5.35 -8.50 8.20
CA ASP A 29 -6.22 -7.44 8.71
C ASP A 29 -7.63 -7.48 8.09
N PRO A 30 -8.69 -7.35 8.90
CA PRO A 30 -10.07 -7.39 8.41
C PRO A 30 -10.45 -6.17 7.57
N SER A 31 -9.85 -4.99 7.82
CA SER A 31 -10.19 -3.73 7.15
C SER A 31 -9.74 -3.74 5.70
N ILE A 32 -8.53 -4.24 5.42
CA ILE A 32 -8.03 -4.34 4.04
C ILE A 32 -8.71 -5.47 3.27
N LYS A 33 -9.12 -6.56 3.94
CA LYS A 33 -10.01 -7.59 3.35
C LYS A 33 -11.37 -6.99 2.98
N ALA A 34 -11.97 -6.19 3.87
CA ALA A 34 -13.21 -5.49 3.59
C ALA A 34 -13.05 -4.49 2.44
N PHE A 35 -11.94 -3.76 2.39
CA PHE A 35 -11.61 -2.90 1.26
C PHE A 35 -11.54 -3.71 -0.05
N LYS A 36 -10.79 -4.81 -0.09
CA LYS A 36 -10.67 -5.67 -1.28
C LYS A 36 -12.05 -6.15 -1.76
N ALA A 37 -12.89 -6.64 -0.84
CA ALA A 37 -14.24 -7.08 -1.19
C ALA A 37 -15.09 -5.92 -1.75
N CYS A 38 -15.00 -4.73 -1.14
CA CYS A 38 -15.74 -3.54 -1.56
C CYS A 38 -15.25 -3.01 -2.92
N ALA A 39 -13.93 -2.90 -3.11
CA ALA A 39 -13.28 -2.41 -4.32
C ALA A 39 -13.48 -3.33 -5.54
N GLY A 40 -13.95 -4.56 -5.32
CA GLY A 40 -14.36 -5.47 -6.40
C GLY A 40 -15.63 -5.00 -7.11
N LYS A 41 -16.40 -4.11 -6.48
CA LYS A 41 -17.55 -3.45 -7.08
C LYS A 41 -17.11 -2.06 -7.54
N LYS A 42 -16.93 -1.91 -8.85
CA LYS A 42 -16.58 -0.61 -9.45
C LYS A 42 -17.83 0.27 -9.63
N PRO A 43 -17.72 1.61 -9.49
CA PRO A 43 -16.52 2.35 -9.10
C PRO A 43 -16.18 2.20 -7.60
N ILE A 44 -14.90 2.36 -7.24
CA ILE A 44 -14.48 2.38 -5.83
C ILE A 44 -15.14 3.60 -5.19
N THR A 45 -16.05 3.37 -4.24
CA THR A 45 -16.79 4.45 -3.57
C THR A 45 -16.03 4.98 -2.36
N THR A 46 -16.42 6.16 -1.89
CA THR A 46 -15.87 6.76 -0.67
C THR A 46 -16.06 5.86 0.55
N ASP A 47 -17.14 5.06 0.63
CA ASP A 47 -17.32 4.09 1.73
C ASP A 47 -16.30 2.96 1.69
N CYS A 48 -15.94 2.48 0.50
CA CYS A 48 -14.84 1.53 0.35
C CYS A 48 -13.53 2.17 0.85
N CYS A 49 -13.24 3.40 0.44
CA CYS A 49 -12.03 4.12 0.84
C CYS A 49 -11.92 4.32 2.37
N ARG A 50 -13.04 4.47 3.08
CA ARG A 50 -13.04 4.54 4.56
C ARG A 50 -12.47 3.28 5.21
N LYS A 51 -12.56 2.12 4.55
CA LYS A 51 -11.96 0.86 5.05
C LYS A 51 -10.43 0.86 5.00
N LEU A 52 -9.83 1.78 4.23
CA LEU A 52 -8.38 2.00 4.20
C LEU A 52 -7.89 3.01 5.25
N LEU A 53 -8.78 3.71 5.97
CA LEU A 53 -8.38 4.67 7.02
C LEU A 53 -7.41 4.10 8.06
N PRO A 54 -7.61 2.88 8.62
CA PRO A 54 -6.64 2.32 9.56
C PRO A 54 -5.27 2.01 8.91
N PHE A 55 -5.20 1.95 7.58
CA PHE A 55 -3.97 1.78 6.82
C PHE A 55 -3.34 3.10 6.36
N ALA A 56 -3.96 4.24 6.65
CA ALA A 56 -3.45 5.55 6.26
C ALA A 56 -2.01 5.79 6.76
N GLU A 57 -1.69 5.27 7.95
CA GLU A 57 -0.34 5.37 8.54
C GLU A 57 0.74 4.58 7.77
N TYR A 58 0.34 3.67 6.88
CA TYR A 58 1.20 2.87 6.02
C TYR A 58 1.18 3.35 4.56
N LEU A 59 0.46 4.43 4.23
CA LEU A 59 0.57 5.07 2.90
C LEU A 59 2.01 5.41 2.51
N PRO A 60 2.89 5.97 3.37
CA PRO A 60 4.29 6.19 3.01
C PRO A 60 5.03 4.88 2.68
N CYS A 61 4.57 3.74 3.19
CA CYS A 61 5.15 2.43 2.86
C CYS A 61 4.90 2.00 1.42
N LEU A 62 3.96 2.62 0.70
CA LEU A 62 3.77 2.36 -0.73
C LEU A 62 4.96 2.80 -1.59
N GLN A 63 5.86 3.64 -1.06
CA GLN A 63 7.14 3.95 -1.68
C GLN A 63 8.17 2.81 -1.54
N ASN A 64 7.97 1.89 -0.59
CA ASN A 64 8.80 0.71 -0.44
C ASN A 64 8.34 -0.39 -1.43
N PRO A 65 9.20 -0.84 -2.35
CA PRO A 65 8.81 -1.80 -3.38
C PRO A 65 8.36 -3.15 -2.81
N ALA A 66 8.88 -3.58 -1.66
CA ALA A 66 8.48 -4.83 -1.02
C ALA A 66 7.04 -4.75 -0.49
N TYR A 67 6.70 -3.68 0.22
CA TYR A 67 5.34 -3.45 0.71
C TYR A 67 4.36 -3.22 -0.45
N LEU A 68 4.74 -2.42 -1.44
CA LEU A 68 3.93 -2.18 -2.63
C LEU A 68 3.61 -3.48 -3.39
N LYS A 69 4.57 -4.39 -3.50
CA LYS A 69 4.38 -5.71 -4.12
C LYS A 69 3.37 -6.55 -3.34
N VAL A 70 3.47 -6.59 -2.01
CA VAL A 70 2.52 -7.32 -1.17
C VAL A 70 1.11 -6.71 -1.25
N ALA A 71 0.99 -5.39 -1.19
CA ALA A 71 -0.29 -4.70 -1.31
C ALA A 71 -0.94 -4.94 -2.68
N ASN A 72 -0.18 -4.85 -3.79
CA ASN A 72 -0.71 -5.16 -5.12
C ASN A 72 -1.09 -6.64 -5.28
N ASN A 73 -0.27 -7.56 -4.74
CA ASN A 73 -0.60 -8.98 -4.79
C ASN A 73 -1.90 -9.28 -4.03
N PHE A 74 -2.06 -8.67 -2.85
CA PHE A 74 -3.28 -8.80 -2.06
C PHE A 74 -4.50 -8.25 -2.82
N LEU A 75 -4.40 -7.09 -3.45
CA LEU A 75 -5.49 -6.47 -4.22
C LEU A 75 -5.72 -7.08 -5.61
N SER A 76 -4.81 -7.97 -6.05
CA SER A 76 -4.86 -8.61 -7.37
C SER A 76 -6.20 -9.29 -7.63
N GLY A 77 -6.66 -9.19 -8.89
CA GLY A 77 -7.97 -9.66 -9.36
C GLY A 77 -9.14 -8.72 -9.04
N VAL A 78 -8.92 -7.66 -8.27
CA VAL A 78 -9.95 -6.70 -7.84
C VAL A 78 -9.59 -5.28 -8.28
N THR A 79 -8.41 -4.80 -7.85
CA THR A 79 -7.90 -3.46 -8.17
C THR A 79 -6.38 -3.43 -8.06
N THR A 80 -5.76 -2.27 -8.30
CA THR A 80 -4.34 -2.03 -8.00
C THR A 80 -4.21 -0.98 -6.91
N VAL A 81 -3.04 -0.91 -6.27
CA VAL A 81 -2.75 0.17 -5.32
C VAL A 81 -2.89 1.53 -6.00
N SER A 82 -2.41 1.68 -7.24
CA SER A 82 -2.48 2.95 -7.99
C SER A 82 -3.92 3.39 -8.24
N GLU A 83 -4.78 2.47 -8.66
CA GLU A 83 -6.22 2.73 -8.86
C GLU A 83 -6.92 3.07 -7.53
N ALA A 84 -6.59 2.35 -6.46
CA ALA A 84 -7.12 2.64 -5.12
C ALA A 84 -6.68 4.01 -4.61
N GLN A 85 -5.41 4.39 -4.79
CA GLN A 85 -4.91 5.72 -4.42
C GLN A 85 -5.62 6.81 -5.23
N LYS A 86 -5.76 6.62 -6.54
CA LYS A 86 -6.46 7.58 -7.40
C LYS A 86 -7.93 7.75 -7.02
N ALA A 87 -8.63 6.67 -6.66
CA ALA A 87 -10.03 6.74 -6.28
C ALA A 87 -10.27 7.24 -4.84
N CYS A 88 -9.32 7.00 -3.92
CA CYS A 88 -9.49 7.29 -2.50
C CYS A 88 -8.76 8.53 -2.00
N LEU A 89 -7.74 8.99 -2.72
CA LEU A 89 -6.87 10.12 -2.35
C LEU A 89 -6.78 11.18 -3.47
N GLY A 90 -7.32 10.88 -4.66
CA GLY A 90 -7.35 11.78 -5.81
C GLY A 90 -8.55 12.71 -5.82
#